data_AF-A0A6I5I661-F1
#
_entry.id   AF-A0A6I5I661-F1
#
_cell.length_a   1.000
_cell.length_b   1.000
_cell.length_c   1.000
_cell.angle_alpha   90.00
_cell.angle_beta   90.00
_cell.angle_gamma   90.00
#
_symmetry.space_group_name_H-M   'P 1'
#
loop_
_entity.id
_entity.type
_entity.pdbx_description
1 polymer ?
#
loop_
_entity_poly.entity_id
_entity_poly.type
_entity_poly.pdbx_seq_one_letter_code
_entity_poly.pdbx_strand_id
1 'polypeptide(L)' 'MPAQQPSPPPQALVEQVLICFDAYTRARGARDSLLSGGRVSPREEQRAFDDLRRVIEKLRDADTSELYADETDDRS' A
#
# COMPACT_ATOMS: atom_id res chain seq x y z
N MET A 1 -17.47 14.14 -22.66
CA MET A 1 -16.38 13.38 -22.04
C MET A 1 -17.00 12.44 -21.03
N PRO A 2 -17.06 11.12 -21.26
CA PRO A 2 -17.48 10.21 -20.20
C PRO A 2 -16.41 10.26 -19.10
N ALA A 3 -16.84 10.48 -17.86
CA ALA A 3 -15.95 10.40 -16.71
C ALA A 3 -15.55 8.93 -16.54
N GLN A 4 -14.28 8.60 -16.78
CA GLN A 4 -13.73 7.30 -16.43
C GLN A 4 -13.90 7.11 -14.93
N GLN A 5 -14.87 6.27 -14.53
CA GLN A 5 -14.99 5.85 -13.15
C GLN A 5 -13.80 4.95 -12.84
N PRO A 6 -13.01 5.25 -11.81
CA PRO A 6 -11.95 4.34 -11.39
C PRO A 6 -12.58 3.00 -11.00
N SER A 7 -12.04 1.92 -11.54
CA SER A 7 -12.39 0.57 -11.12
C SER A 7 -12.23 0.44 -9.60
N PRO A 8 -13.08 -0.32 -8.92
CA PRO A 8 -12.90 -0.53 -7.49
C PRO A 8 -11.52 -1.16 -7.25
N PRO A 9 -10.71 -0.62 -6.33
CA PRO A 9 -9.37 -1.12 -6.09
C PRO A 9 -9.45 -2.60 -5.69
N PRO A 10 -8.45 -3.42 -6.08
CA PRO A 10 -8.42 -4.83 -5.71
C PRO A 10 -8.40 -4.94 -4.17
N GLN A 11 -9.49 -5.48 -3.63
CA GLN A 11 -9.74 -5.53 -2.17
C GLN A 11 -8.58 -6.16 -1.41
N ALA A 12 -7.92 -7.16 -1.99
CA ALA A 12 -6.73 -7.80 -1.44
C ALA A 12 -5.51 -6.86 -1.27
N LEU A 13 -5.35 -5.85 -2.13
CA LEU A 13 -4.30 -4.83 -1.98
C LEU A 13 -4.68 -3.81 -0.91
N VAL A 14 -5.95 -3.44 -0.80
CA VAL A 14 -6.44 -2.55 0.27
C VAL A 14 -6.23 -3.20 1.64
N GLU A 15 -6.57 -4.48 1.79
CA GLU A 15 -6.31 -5.25 3.00
C GLU A 15 -4.80 -5.29 3.33
N GLN A 16 -3.94 -5.49 2.33
CA GLN A 16 -2.49 -5.46 2.54
C GLN A 16 -1.99 -4.08 2.99
N VAL A 17 -2.52 -2.97 2.44
CA VAL A 17 -2.18 -1.62 2.90
C VAL A 17 -2.54 -1.46 4.38
N LEU A 18 -3.72 -1.90 4.79
CA LEU A 18 -4.17 -1.80 6.18
C LEU A 18 -3.28 -2.61 7.13
N ILE A 19 -2.89 -3.82 6.74
CA ILE A 19 -1.98 -4.68 7.53
C ILE A 19 -0.61 -4.01 7.68
N CYS A 20 -0.03 -3.50 6.59
CA CYS A 20 1.26 -2.81 6.64
C CYS A 20 1.20 -1.51 7.44
N PHE A 21 0.08 -0.79 7.36
CA PHE A 21 -0.15 0.44 8.12
C PHE A 21 -0.24 0.15 9.63
N ASP A 22 -1.00 -0.87 10.04
CA ASP A 22 -1.07 -1.28 11.45
C ASP A 22 0.31 -1.69 11.98
N ALA A 23 1.08 -2.46 11.21
CA ALA A 23 2.44 -2.84 11.57
C ALA A 23 3.37 -1.61 11.76
N TYR A 24 3.30 -0.62 10.86
CA TYR A 24 4.06 0.63 10.97
C TYR A 24 3.65 1.45 12.20
N THR A 25 2.34 1.64 12.45
CA THR A 25 1.86 2.41 13.60
C THR A 25 2.25 1.74 14.92
N ARG A 26 2.20 0.41 15.00
CA ARG A 26 2.69 -0.35 16.15
C ARG A 26 4.19 -0.16 16.34
N ALA A 27 4.99 -0.27 15.28
CA ALA A 27 6.44 -0.05 15.35
C ALA A 27 6.79 1.36 15.85
N ARG A 28 6.09 2.38 15.34
CA ARG A 28 6.26 3.78 15.76
C ARG A 28 5.81 4.02 17.21
N GLY A 29 4.67 3.50 17.62
CA GLY A 29 4.17 3.62 18.99
C GLY A 29 5.07 2.89 20.01
N ALA A 30 5.63 1.75 19.62
CA ALA A 30 6.58 0.99 20.43
C ALA A 30 7.93 1.74 20.60
N ARG A 31 8.37 2.47 19.57
CA ARG A 31 9.53 3.38 19.66
C ARG A 31 9.27 4.57 20.58
N ASP A 32 8.10 5.19 20.47
CA ASP A 32 7.72 6.34 21.31
C ASP A 32 7.36 5.92 22.75
N SER A 33 7.26 4.60 23.02
CA SER A 33 7.02 4.06 24.35
C SER A 33 8.26 4.15 25.23
N LEU A 34 8.13 4.84 26.37
CA LEU A 34 9.19 5.02 27.37
C LEU A 34 9.56 3.71 28.10
N LEU A 35 8.82 2.62 27.85
CA LEU A 35 9.06 1.33 28.47
C LEU A 35 10.23 0.62 27.78
N SER A 36 11.32 0.41 28.52
CA SER A 36 12.56 -0.24 28.03
C SER A 36 12.38 -1.63 27.40
N GLY A 37 11.27 -2.31 27.66
CA GLY A 37 10.96 -3.63 27.09
C GLY A 37 10.22 -3.62 25.74
N GLY A 38 9.81 -2.44 25.25
CA GLY A 38 9.02 -2.30 24.02
C GLY A 38 9.75 -1.59 22.87
N ARG A 39 11.04 -1.30 23.00
CA ARG A 39 11.77 -0.51 22.00
C ARG A 39 11.94 -1.31 20.70
N VAL A 40 11.08 -1.05 19.74
CA VAL A 40 11.31 -1.41 18.34
C VAL A 40 12.51 -0.60 17.85
N SER A 41 13.45 -1.27 17.18
CA SER A 41 14.63 -0.62 16.66
C SER A 41 14.25 0.34 15.51
N PRO A 42 14.98 1.47 15.32
CA PRO A 42 14.73 2.36 14.18
C PRO A 42 14.73 1.66 12.83
N ARG A 43 15.46 0.54 12.73
CA ARG A 43 15.54 -0.30 11.52
C ARG A 43 14.25 -1.07 11.25
N GLU A 44 13.54 -1.51 12.28
CA GLU A 44 12.27 -2.22 12.15
C GLU A 44 11.13 -1.28 11.76
N GLU A 45 11.10 -0.06 12.32
CA GLU A 45 10.16 0.98 11.87
C GLU A 45 10.39 1.32 10.39
N GLN A 46 11.66 1.53 9.99
CA GLN A 46 11.99 1.83 8.61
C GLN A 46 11.58 0.70 7.67
N ARG A 47 11.81 -0.56 8.07
CA ARG A 47 11.38 -1.73 7.29
C ARG A 47 9.85 -1.77 7.12
N ALA A 48 9.10 -1.54 8.20
CA ALA A 48 7.63 -1.49 8.13
C ALA A 48 7.13 -0.35 7.24
N PHE A 49 7.80 0.79 7.26
CA PHE A 49 7.52 1.92 6.37
C PHE A 49 7.81 1.60 4.90
N ASP A 50 8.95 0.96 4.60
CA ASP A 50 9.31 0.56 3.25
C ASP A 50 8.32 -0.46 2.67
N ASP A 51 7.88 -1.41 3.50
CA ASP A 51 6.85 -2.40 3.14
C ASP A 51 5.51 -1.72 2.85
N LEU A 52 5.07 -0.78 3.70
CA LEU A 52 3.85 0.02 3.46
C LEU A 52 3.95 0.80 2.14
N ARG A 53 5.08 1.45 1.89
CA ARG A 53 5.30 2.25 0.68
C ARG A 53 5.20 1.39 -0.59
N ARG A 54 5.80 0.19 -0.57
CA ARG A 54 5.74 -0.77 -1.69
C ARG A 54 4.31 -1.20 -1.99
N VAL A 55 3.48 -1.46 -0.98
CA VAL A 55 2.08 -1.89 -1.20
C VAL A 55 1.24 -0.74 -1.77
N ILE A 56 1.46 0.50 -1.29
CA ILE A 56 0.79 1.69 -1.84
C ILE A 56 1.18 1.93 -3.31
N GLU A 57 2.48 1.77 -3.64
CA GLU A 57 2.95 1.85 -5.03
C GLU A 57 2.23 0.82 -5.90
N LYS A 58 2.14 -0.44 -5.47
CA LYS A 58 1.39 -1.48 -6.18
C LYS A 58 -0.09 -1.16 -6.34
N LEU A 59 -0.74 -0.59 -5.32
CA LEU A 59 -2.14 -0.21 -5.37
C LEU A 59 -2.37 0.89 -6.41
N ARG A 60 -1.50 1.90 -6.44
CA ARG A 60 -1.55 2.98 -7.44
C ARG A 60 -1.29 2.44 -8.86
N ASP A 61 -0.33 1.54 -9.00
CA ASP A 61 0.01 0.96 -10.29
C ASP A 61 -1.11 0.04 -10.80
N ALA A 62 -1.82 -0.66 -9.90
CA ALA A 62 -3.02 -1.44 -10.24
C ALA A 62 -4.18 -0.54 -10.70
N ASP A 63 -4.38 0.61 -10.04
CA ASP A 63 -5.35 1.64 -10.46
C ASP A 63 -5.01 2.22 -11.85
N THR A 64 -3.72 2.32 -12.17
CA THR A 64 -3.23 2.87 -13.45
C THR A 64 -3.17 1.82 -14.57
N SER A 65 -2.97 0.55 -14.26
CA SER A 65 -2.80 -0.52 -15.27
C SER A 65 -4.10 -0.89 -15.98
N GLU A 66 -5.26 -0.69 -15.36
CA GLU A 66 -6.56 -0.93 -16.02
C GLU A 66 -6.94 0.19 -17.01
N LEU A 67 -6.27 1.35 -16.96
CA LEU A 67 -6.44 2.42 -17.93
C LEU A 67 -5.82 2.11 -19.32
N TYR A 68 -5.03 1.04 -19.42
CA TYR A 68 -4.34 0.63 -20.67
C TYR A 68 -4.80 -0.73 -21.22
N ALA A 69 -5.79 -1.38 -20.62
CA ALA A 69 -6.25 -2.72 -21.04
C ALA A 69 -7.28 -2.70 -22.20
N ASP A 70 -7.60 -1.52 -22.76
CA ASP A 70 -8.65 -1.30 -23.78
C ASP A 70 -8.05 -0.86 -25.14
N GLU A 71 -6.96 -1.47 -25.62
CA GLU A 71 -6.43 -1.13 -26.96
C GLU A 71 -5.80 -2.33 -27.72
N THR A 72 -6.45 -3.50 -27.69
CA THR A 72 -6.16 -4.56 -28.69
C THR A 72 -7.41 -5.35 -29.06
N ASP A 73 -8.41 -4.70 -29.63
CA ASP A 73 -9.44 -5.38 -30.44
C ASP A 73 -9.91 -4.44 -31.56
N ASP A 74 -9.03 -4.12 -32.51
CA ASP A 74 -9.45 -3.80 -33.88
C ASP A 74 -8.24 -3.88 -34.84
N ARG A 75 -7.98 -5.08 -35.36
CA ARG A 75 -7.51 -5.18 -36.73
C ARG A 75 -7.88 -6.53 -37.33
N SER A 76 -9.08 -6.52 -37.91
CA SER A 76 -9.62 -7.49 -38.86
C SER A 76 -8.68 -7.72 -40.05
#